data_AF-A0AAN6LV46-F1
#
_entry.id   AF-A0AAN6LV46-F1
#
_cell.length_a   1.000
_cell.length_b   1.000
_cell.length_c   1.000
_cell.angle_alpha   90.00
_cell.angle_beta   90.00
_cell.angle_gamma   90.00
#
_symmetry.space_group_name_H-M   'P 1'
#
loop_
_entity.id
_entity.type
_entity.pdbx_description
1 polymer ?
#
loop_
_entity_poly.entity_id
_entity_poly.type
_entity_poly.pdbx_seq_one_letter_code
_entity_poly.pdbx_strand_id
1 'polypeptide(L)'
;MLVQNPPSIPTLLIASVISFLRNTDLVIDWHNFGYSILALKLGASHPLVTISAWYEKLFAQFAAYHITVTYAMARVLNQEYRVAAKTLHDRPAAIFRPITPLERSSFLSRLPETKDLAQTLQSGSTKLIVSPTSWTPDEDFALLLSALESYSKKSTLTKPSLPHILAIITGKGPQQPHYLSLISKLNAESRLSNVTIRTAWLTPEDYALLLGAADLGVSLHTSSSGVDLPMKVVDMFGAGLPVVGWGKFEAWPELFSISSFFVSMDTTELI
;
A
#
# COMPACT_ATOMS: atom_id res chain seq x y z
N MET A 1 -30.20 -0.53 3.75
CA MET A 1 -29.12 0.24 4.42
C MET A 1 -27.79 -0.35 3.99
N LEU A 2 -26.84 0.50 3.60
CA LEU A 2 -25.49 0.09 3.23
C LEU A 2 -24.52 0.45 4.37
N VAL A 3 -23.64 -0.48 4.72
CA VAL A 3 -22.61 -0.27 5.76
C VAL A 3 -21.27 -0.72 5.22
N GLN A 4 -20.26 0.14 5.38
CA GLN A 4 -18.86 -0.20 5.11
C GLN A 4 -18.25 -0.88 6.33
N ASN A 5 -17.59 -2.02 6.14
CA ASN A 5 -16.86 -2.75 7.17
C ASN A 5 -15.36 -2.76 6.86
N PRO A 6 -14.49 -2.38 7.82
CA PRO A 6 -14.77 -1.90 9.20
C PRO A 6 -15.22 -0.42 9.29
N PRO A 7 -15.68 0.08 10.46
CA PRO A 7 -15.68 -0.54 11.78
C PRO A 7 -16.82 -1.55 11.98
N SER A 8 -16.50 -2.71 12.56
CA SER A 8 -17.47 -3.81 12.76
C SER A 8 -18.28 -3.65 14.04
N ILE A 9 -17.60 -3.38 15.17
CA ILE A 9 -18.22 -3.19 16.49
C ILE A 9 -18.40 -1.68 16.75
N PRO A 10 -19.58 -1.22 17.19
CA PRO A 10 -20.86 -1.92 17.30
C PRO A 10 -21.70 -1.86 16.01
N THR A 11 -21.13 -1.34 14.91
CA THR A 11 -21.84 -0.98 13.68
C THR A 11 -22.70 -2.10 13.14
N LEU A 12 -22.19 -3.33 13.02
CA LEU A 12 -22.94 -4.43 12.41
C LEU A 12 -24.18 -4.83 13.23
N LEU A 13 -24.07 -4.82 14.57
CA LEU A 13 -25.22 -5.05 15.47
C LEU A 13 -26.26 -3.95 15.29
N ILE A 14 -25.86 -2.68 15.42
CA ILE A 14 -26.79 -1.56 15.31
C ILE A 14 -27.45 -1.57 13.94
N ALA A 15 -26.65 -1.82 12.90
CA ALA A 15 -27.13 -1.89 11.54
C ALA A 15 -28.18 -2.99 11.35
N SER A 16 -27.92 -4.18 11.89
CA SER A 16 -28.84 -5.32 11.84
C SER A 16 -30.15 -5.01 12.56
N VAL A 17 -30.07 -4.45 13.78
CA VAL A 17 -31.25 -4.09 14.58
C VAL A 17 -32.09 -3.02 13.88
N ILE A 18 -31.47 -1.94 13.38
CA ILE A 18 -32.20 -0.86 12.71
C ILE A 18 -32.83 -1.36 11.40
N SER A 19 -32.11 -2.19 10.64
CA SER A 19 -32.63 -2.78 9.39
C SER A 19 -33.83 -3.67 9.64
N PHE A 20 -33.77 -4.51 10.69
CA PHE A 20 -34.90 -5.33 11.14
C PHE A 20 -36.11 -4.47 11.57
N LEU A 21 -35.90 -3.50 12.46
CA LEU A 21 -36.98 -2.63 12.96
C LEU A 21 -37.63 -1.77 11.86
N ARG A 22 -36.88 -1.45 10.80
CA ARG A 22 -37.36 -0.64 9.67
C ARG A 22 -37.76 -1.47 8.45
N ASN A 23 -37.75 -2.81 8.55
CA ASN A 23 -38.02 -3.71 7.43
C ASN A 23 -37.28 -3.32 6.14
N THR A 24 -35.96 -3.09 6.26
CA THR A 24 -35.09 -2.67 5.15
C THR A 24 -33.95 -3.67 5.02
N ASP A 25 -33.56 -4.03 3.80
CA ASP A 25 -32.42 -4.91 3.57
C ASP A 25 -31.10 -4.28 4.04
N LEU A 26 -30.27 -5.05 4.73
CA LEU A 26 -28.90 -4.67 5.08
C LEU A 26 -27.94 -5.19 4.01
N VAL A 27 -27.09 -4.29 3.51
CA VAL A 27 -25.97 -4.60 2.62
C VAL A 27 -24.67 -4.26 3.37
N ILE A 28 -23.75 -5.21 3.43
CA ILE A 28 -22.42 -4.98 4.01
C ILE A 28 -21.38 -4.94 2.89
N ASP A 29 -20.63 -3.84 2.85
CA ASP A 29 -19.50 -3.62 1.95
C ASP A 29 -18.18 -3.89 2.68
N TRP A 30 -17.51 -4.98 2.33
CA TRP A 30 -16.35 -5.53 3.04
C TRP A 30 -15.05 -5.05 2.39
N HIS A 31 -14.33 -4.17 3.10
CA HIS A 31 -12.99 -3.70 2.72
C HIS A 31 -11.86 -4.31 3.55
N ASN A 32 -12.15 -4.74 4.78
CA ASN A 32 -11.23 -5.47 5.65
C ASN A 32 -12.05 -6.18 6.75
N PHE A 33 -11.39 -6.98 7.59
CA PHE A 33 -12.00 -7.53 8.78
C PHE A 33 -11.60 -6.70 10.01
N GLY A 34 -12.57 -6.32 10.83
CA GLY A 34 -12.32 -5.51 12.02
C GLY A 34 -11.46 -6.26 13.04
N TYR A 35 -11.64 -7.58 13.14
CA TYR A 35 -10.83 -8.41 14.03
C TYR A 35 -9.36 -8.48 13.62
N SER A 36 -9.03 -8.49 12.32
CA SER A 36 -7.64 -8.53 11.85
C SER A 36 -6.94 -7.19 12.10
N ILE A 37 -7.64 -6.06 11.93
CA ILE A 37 -7.11 -4.75 12.34
C ILE A 37 -6.88 -4.70 13.85
N LEU A 38 -7.78 -5.27 14.65
CA LEU A 38 -7.61 -5.34 16.11
C LEU A 38 -6.39 -6.20 16.50
N ALA A 39 -6.12 -7.27 15.75
CA ALA A 39 -4.97 -8.14 15.96
C ALA A 39 -3.63 -7.42 15.78
N LEU A 40 -3.55 -6.39 14.93
CA LEU A 40 -2.34 -5.55 14.82
C LEU A 40 -2.00 -4.81 16.13
N LYS A 41 -3.01 -4.50 16.95
CA LYS A 41 -2.84 -3.76 18.21
C LYS A 41 -2.66 -4.67 19.42
N LEU A 42 -3.45 -5.74 19.50
CA LEU A 42 -3.52 -6.61 20.69
C LEU A 42 -2.77 -7.93 20.52
N GLY A 43 -2.38 -8.29 19.30
CA GLY A 43 -1.85 -9.59 18.94
C GLY A 43 -2.94 -10.59 18.55
N ALA A 44 -2.63 -11.48 17.61
CA ALA A 44 -3.59 -12.44 17.04
C ALA A 44 -4.17 -13.42 18.08
N SER A 45 -3.41 -13.75 19.13
CA SER A 45 -3.83 -14.67 20.20
C SER A 45 -4.66 -14.01 21.30
N HIS A 46 -4.92 -12.70 21.21
CA HIS A 46 -5.61 -11.98 22.26
C HIS A 46 -7.12 -12.33 22.29
N PRO A 47 -7.73 -12.60 23.47
CA PRO A 47 -9.14 -13.02 23.55
C PRO A 47 -10.14 -12.08 22.87
N LEU A 48 -9.91 -10.75 22.98
CA LEU A 48 -10.76 -9.74 22.31
C LEU A 48 -10.73 -9.86 20.77
N VAL A 49 -9.64 -10.33 20.17
CA VAL A 49 -9.58 -10.57 18.72
C VAL A 49 -10.48 -11.75 18.35
N THR A 50 -10.45 -12.83 19.15
CA THR A 50 -11.32 -13.99 18.95
C THR A 50 -12.80 -13.62 19.10
N ILE A 51 -13.13 -12.81 20.12
CA ILE A 51 -14.48 -12.30 20.35
C ILE A 51 -14.92 -11.40 19.19
N SER A 52 -14.03 -10.51 18.72
CA SER A 52 -14.30 -9.63 17.58
C SER A 52 -14.56 -10.43 16.29
N ALA A 53 -13.79 -11.48 16.04
CA ALA A 53 -13.98 -12.35 14.87
C ALA A 53 -15.34 -13.07 14.94
N TRP A 54 -15.69 -13.62 16.10
CA TRP A 54 -16.99 -14.27 16.29
C TRP A 54 -18.16 -13.29 16.15
N TYR A 55 -18.03 -12.09 16.72
CA TYR A 55 -19.02 -11.02 16.58
C TYR A 55 -19.25 -10.69 15.10
N GLU A 56 -18.18 -10.45 14.36
CA GLU A 56 -18.25 -10.06 12.95
C GLU A 56 -18.90 -11.17 12.10
N LYS A 57 -18.52 -12.42 12.35
CA LYS A 57 -19.10 -13.60 11.72
C LYS A 57 -20.58 -13.78 12.02
N LEU A 58 -21.00 -13.59 13.28
CA LEU A 58 -22.40 -13.68 13.68
C LEU A 58 -23.23 -12.61 12.98
N PHE A 59 -22.80 -11.35 13.04
CA PHE A 59 -23.59 -10.24 12.49
C PHE A 59 -23.56 -10.16 10.96
N ALA A 60 -22.56 -10.75 10.31
CA ALA A 60 -22.57 -10.94 8.86
C ALA A 60 -23.81 -11.71 8.39
N GLN A 61 -24.27 -12.72 9.14
CA GLN A 61 -25.40 -13.55 8.71
C GLN A 61 -26.76 -12.84 8.71
N PHE A 62 -26.85 -11.64 9.30
CA PHE A 62 -28.08 -10.84 9.31
C PHE A 62 -28.20 -9.89 8.11
N ALA A 63 -27.14 -9.76 7.29
CA ALA A 63 -27.21 -8.98 6.07
C ALA A 63 -27.84 -9.79 4.94
N ALA A 64 -28.63 -9.11 4.11
CA ALA A 64 -29.24 -9.71 2.92
C ALA A 64 -28.23 -9.84 1.77
N TYR A 65 -27.30 -8.89 1.66
CA TYR A 65 -26.32 -8.85 0.58
C TYR A 65 -24.93 -8.45 1.08
N HIS A 66 -23.92 -8.95 0.39
CA HIS A 66 -22.52 -8.69 0.70
C HIS A 66 -21.78 -8.26 -0.58
N ILE A 67 -21.01 -7.19 -0.46
CA ILE A 67 -20.09 -6.69 -1.49
C ILE A 67 -18.68 -6.78 -0.91
N THR A 68 -17.67 -7.07 -1.72
CA THR A 68 -16.29 -7.17 -1.23
C THR A 68 -15.28 -6.72 -2.26
N VAL A 69 -14.16 -6.19 -1.77
CA VAL A 69 -13.08 -5.63 -2.60
C VAL A 69 -12.28 -6.68 -3.38
N THR A 70 -12.36 -7.97 -3.02
CA THR A 70 -11.56 -9.04 -3.65
C THR A 70 -12.31 -10.37 -3.75
N TYR A 71 -11.86 -11.23 -4.65
CA TYR A 71 -12.28 -12.63 -4.72
C TYR A 71 -11.72 -13.44 -3.53
N ALA A 72 -10.50 -13.14 -3.08
CA ALA A 72 -9.93 -13.73 -1.87
C ALA A 72 -10.82 -13.52 -0.63
N MET A 73 -11.32 -12.29 -0.43
CA MET A 73 -12.23 -11.99 0.68
C MET A 73 -13.63 -12.60 0.46
N ALA A 74 -14.14 -12.61 -0.77
CA ALA A 74 -15.39 -13.32 -1.10
C ALA A 74 -15.31 -14.80 -0.74
N ARG A 75 -14.16 -15.44 -0.98
CA ARG A 75 -13.88 -16.84 -0.63
C ARG A 75 -13.90 -17.04 0.88
N VAL A 76 -13.25 -16.17 1.66
CA VAL A 76 -13.28 -16.24 3.15
C VAL A 76 -14.72 -16.08 3.66
N LEU A 77 -15.47 -15.10 3.16
CA LEU A 77 -16.86 -14.90 3.54
C LEU A 77 -17.74 -16.13 3.22
N ASN A 78 -17.50 -16.77 2.07
CA ASN A 78 -18.24 -17.96 1.69
C ASN A 78 -17.88 -19.19 2.56
N GLN A 79 -16.59 -19.47 2.73
CA GLN A 79 -16.11 -20.68 3.39
C GLN A 79 -16.24 -20.59 4.91
N GLU A 80 -15.90 -19.43 5.48
CA GLU A 80 -15.85 -19.25 6.92
C GLU A 80 -17.14 -18.65 7.47
N TYR A 81 -17.67 -17.59 6.83
CA TYR A 81 -18.85 -16.88 7.33
C TYR A 81 -20.16 -17.48 6.80
N ARG A 82 -20.08 -18.37 5.80
CA ARG A 82 -21.23 -19.01 5.12
C ARG A 82 -22.17 -17.99 4.48
N VAL A 83 -21.63 -16.90 3.95
CA VAL A 83 -22.38 -15.87 3.23
C VAL A 83 -21.82 -15.68 1.82
N ALA A 84 -22.69 -15.48 0.83
CA ALA A 84 -22.27 -15.22 -0.54
C ALA A 84 -22.02 -13.71 -0.73
N ALA A 85 -20.86 -13.36 -1.27
CA ALA A 85 -20.48 -11.98 -1.56
C ALA A 85 -20.22 -11.77 -3.04
N LYS A 86 -20.60 -10.60 -3.55
CA LYS A 86 -20.26 -10.16 -4.90
C LYS A 86 -19.01 -9.29 -4.86
N THR A 87 -17.99 -9.68 -5.59
CA THR A 87 -16.73 -8.91 -5.67
C THR A 87 -16.91 -7.67 -6.55
N LEU A 88 -16.55 -6.51 -6.01
CA LEU A 88 -16.40 -5.23 -6.70
C LEU A 88 -15.06 -4.63 -6.27
N HIS A 89 -14.04 -4.69 -7.14
CA HIS A 89 -12.73 -4.15 -6.81
C HIS A 89 -12.76 -2.64 -6.65
N ASP A 90 -11.99 -2.15 -5.66
CA ASP A 90 -11.75 -0.72 -5.50
C ASP A 90 -11.04 -0.15 -6.73
N ARG A 91 -11.45 1.06 -7.13
CA ARG A 91 -10.81 1.82 -8.18
C ARG A 91 -10.01 2.98 -7.56
N PRO A 92 -8.86 3.33 -8.15
CA PRO A 92 -8.15 4.53 -7.71
C PRO A 92 -9.01 5.76 -7.93
N ALA A 93 -8.87 6.76 -7.05
CA ALA A 93 -9.48 8.06 -7.25
C ALA A 93 -9.00 8.70 -8.56
N ALA A 94 -9.84 9.49 -9.23
CA ALA A 94 -9.56 10.06 -10.56
C ALA A 94 -8.31 10.98 -10.61
N ILE A 95 -7.82 11.44 -9.46
CA ILE A 95 -6.57 12.20 -9.35
C ILE A 95 -5.34 11.34 -9.70
N PHE A 96 -5.42 10.04 -9.44
CA PHE A 96 -4.37 9.07 -9.80
C PHE A 96 -4.58 8.67 -11.25
N ARG A 97 -3.79 9.31 -12.11
CA ARG A 97 -3.79 9.08 -13.56
C ARG A 97 -2.36 9.18 -14.10
N PRO A 98 -2.07 8.57 -15.25
CA PRO A 98 -0.86 8.87 -15.98
C PRO A 98 -0.76 10.38 -16.27
N ILE A 99 0.46 10.90 -16.20
CA ILE A 99 0.75 12.31 -16.47
C ILE A 99 1.53 12.46 -17.78
N THR A 100 1.40 13.62 -18.41
CA THR A 100 2.15 13.94 -19.63
C THR A 100 3.63 14.23 -19.31
N PRO A 101 4.55 14.10 -20.29
CA PRO A 101 5.95 14.45 -20.09
C PRO A 101 6.17 15.90 -19.63
N LEU A 102 5.30 16.83 -20.07
CA LEU A 102 5.35 18.23 -19.66
C LEU A 102 4.93 18.41 -18.19
N GLU A 103 3.84 17.75 -17.77
CA GLU A 103 3.42 17.72 -16.36
C GLU A 103 4.53 17.12 -15.48
N ARG A 104 5.13 16.00 -15.90
CA ARG A 104 6.27 15.38 -15.21
C ARG A 104 7.42 16.35 -15.05
N SER A 105 7.86 16.99 -16.15
CA SER A 105 8.99 17.94 -16.12
C SER A 105 8.70 19.12 -15.19
N SER A 106 7.51 19.72 -15.30
CA SER A 106 7.10 20.87 -14.48
C SER A 106 7.07 20.52 -13.00
N PHE A 107 6.48 19.36 -12.66
CA PHE A 107 6.41 18.86 -11.30
C PHE A 107 7.79 18.61 -10.70
N LEU A 108 8.66 17.89 -11.42
CA LEU A 108 10.00 17.56 -10.94
C LEU A 108 10.87 18.81 -10.69
N SER A 109 10.66 19.89 -11.46
CA SER A 109 11.36 21.16 -11.27
C SER A 109 10.81 21.99 -10.10
N ARG A 110 9.55 21.80 -9.69
CA ARG A 110 8.92 22.57 -8.61
C ARG A 110 9.04 21.88 -7.24
N LEU A 111 8.98 20.55 -7.20
CA LEU A 111 8.99 19.80 -5.94
C LEU A 111 10.35 19.95 -5.23
N PRO A 112 10.41 20.38 -3.95
CA PRO A 112 11.66 20.58 -3.22
C PRO A 112 12.58 19.34 -3.19
N GLU A 113 11.99 18.16 -3.13
CA GLU A 113 12.68 16.88 -3.04
C GLU A 113 13.24 16.39 -4.38
N THR A 114 12.92 17.03 -5.51
CA THR A 114 13.43 16.63 -6.84
C THR A 114 14.11 17.76 -7.61
N LYS A 115 13.85 19.03 -7.27
CA LYS A 115 14.24 20.20 -8.08
C LYS A 115 15.71 20.28 -8.46
N ASP A 116 16.62 19.91 -7.56
CA ASP A 116 18.07 19.92 -7.77
C ASP A 116 18.55 18.75 -8.66
N LEU A 117 17.74 17.69 -8.78
CA LEU A 117 17.99 16.53 -9.62
C LEU A 117 17.10 16.52 -10.88
N ALA A 118 16.31 17.56 -11.13
CA ALA A 118 15.32 17.59 -12.20
C ALA A 118 15.94 17.31 -13.59
N GLN A 119 17.13 17.86 -13.86
CA GLN A 119 17.83 17.64 -15.13
C GLN A 119 18.26 16.18 -15.31
N THR A 120 18.79 15.53 -14.26
CA THR A 120 19.26 14.14 -14.32
C THR A 120 18.10 13.13 -14.33
N LEU A 121 16.97 13.49 -13.70
CA LEU A 121 15.71 12.75 -13.78
C LEU A 121 15.04 12.83 -15.15
N GLN A 122 15.27 13.93 -15.89
CA GLN A 122 14.80 14.10 -17.25
C GLN A 122 15.69 13.36 -18.26
N SER A 123 17.01 13.41 -18.09
CA SER A 123 17.95 12.68 -18.96
C SER A 123 17.95 11.16 -18.71
N GLY A 124 17.44 10.72 -17.55
CA GLY A 124 17.37 9.32 -17.14
C GLY A 124 18.66 8.80 -16.49
N SER A 125 19.66 9.66 -16.27
CA SER A 125 20.86 9.29 -15.50
C SER A 125 20.55 9.09 -14.00
N THR A 126 19.45 9.69 -13.53
CA THR A 126 18.82 9.41 -12.24
C THR A 126 17.46 8.78 -12.44
N LYS A 127 17.13 7.76 -11.64
CA LYS A 127 15.82 7.11 -11.58
C LYS A 127 15.10 7.46 -10.28
N LEU A 128 13.82 7.77 -10.38
CA LEU A 128 12.96 8.13 -9.24
C LEU A 128 12.18 6.90 -8.78
N ILE A 129 12.41 6.48 -7.54
CA ILE A 129 11.62 5.44 -6.87
C ILE A 129 10.78 6.13 -5.80
N VAL A 130 9.51 5.74 -5.68
CA VAL A 130 8.62 6.22 -4.62
C VAL A 130 8.14 5.06 -3.75
N SER A 131 8.16 5.26 -2.44
CA SER A 131 7.63 4.30 -1.46
C SER A 131 6.65 5.02 -0.53
N PRO A 132 5.33 4.94 -0.78
CA PRO A 132 4.33 5.48 0.12
C PRO A 132 4.23 4.68 1.41
N THR A 133 4.17 5.36 2.56
CA THR A 133 4.18 4.65 3.86
C THR A 133 3.42 5.36 4.97
N SER A 134 2.99 4.55 5.94
CA SER A 134 2.42 4.97 7.21
C SER A 134 3.46 4.97 8.34
N TRP A 135 4.71 4.55 8.10
CA TRP A 135 5.79 4.39 9.08
C TRP A 135 5.35 3.62 10.33
N THR A 136 4.57 2.56 10.11
CA THR A 136 4.05 1.68 11.15
C THR A 136 4.77 0.33 11.12
N PRO A 137 4.78 -0.43 12.24
CA PRO A 137 5.53 -1.69 12.33
C PRO A 137 5.12 -2.78 11.34
N ASP A 138 3.93 -2.69 10.74
CA ASP A 138 3.44 -3.59 9.68
C ASP A 138 4.11 -3.34 8.31
N GLU A 139 4.96 -2.33 8.18
CA GLU A 139 5.77 -2.07 6.99
C GLU A 139 7.26 -2.20 7.32
N ASP A 140 7.91 -3.27 6.86
CA ASP A 140 9.34 -3.51 7.12
C ASP A 140 10.24 -2.68 6.18
N PHE A 141 10.51 -1.43 6.55
CA PHE A 141 11.42 -0.55 5.80
C PHE A 141 12.87 -1.01 5.82
N ALA A 142 13.28 -1.89 6.74
CA ALA A 142 14.64 -2.41 6.73
C ALA A 142 14.90 -3.17 5.42
N LEU A 143 13.87 -3.80 4.85
CA LEU A 143 13.94 -4.47 3.55
C LEU A 143 14.31 -3.51 2.42
N LEU A 144 13.62 -2.35 2.32
CA LEU A 144 13.92 -1.34 1.30
C LEU A 144 15.32 -0.74 1.51
N LEU A 145 15.70 -0.42 2.75
CA LEU A 145 17.04 0.12 3.04
C LEU A 145 18.14 -0.88 2.67
N SER A 146 17.95 -2.17 2.97
CA SER A 146 18.89 -3.23 2.59
C SER A 146 19.03 -3.38 1.08
N ALA A 147 17.91 -3.29 0.34
CA ALA A 147 17.90 -3.35 -1.11
C ALA A 147 18.64 -2.15 -1.74
N LEU A 148 18.42 -0.92 -1.23
CA LEU A 148 19.09 0.30 -1.69
C LEU A 148 20.59 0.29 -1.39
N GLU A 149 20.98 -0.23 -0.23
CA GLU A 149 22.40 -0.46 0.09
C GLU A 149 23.03 -1.48 -0.87
N SER A 150 22.36 -2.60 -1.10
CA SER A 150 22.84 -3.65 -2.01
C SER A 150 22.95 -3.15 -3.44
N TYR A 151 22.02 -2.29 -3.88
CA TYR A 151 22.10 -1.57 -5.14
C TYR A 151 23.35 -0.69 -5.22
N SER A 152 23.61 0.11 -4.17
CA SER A 152 24.80 0.97 -4.11
C SER A 152 26.09 0.15 -4.22
N LYS A 153 26.20 -0.95 -3.47
CA LYS A 153 27.34 -1.89 -3.56
C LYS A 153 27.51 -2.46 -4.96
N LYS A 154 26.42 -2.94 -5.58
CA LYS A 154 26.44 -3.48 -6.95
C LYS A 154 26.89 -2.42 -7.96
N SER A 155 26.44 -1.18 -7.81
CA SER A 155 26.81 -0.07 -8.70
C SER A 155 28.30 0.27 -8.62
N THR A 156 28.91 0.27 -7.43
CA THR A 156 30.34 0.57 -7.28
C THR A 156 31.24 -0.60 -7.70
N LEU A 157 30.86 -1.85 -7.39
CA LEU A 157 31.75 -3.00 -7.54
C LEU A 157 31.61 -3.73 -8.88
N THR A 158 30.38 -3.87 -9.38
CA THR A 158 30.08 -4.84 -10.45
C THR A 158 29.38 -4.23 -11.67
N LYS A 159 28.67 -3.11 -11.50
CA LYS A 159 27.85 -2.49 -12.55
C LYS A 159 27.88 -0.95 -12.47
N PRO A 160 29.01 -0.31 -12.81
CA PRO A 160 29.16 1.15 -12.73
C PRO A 160 28.25 1.94 -13.69
N SER A 161 27.59 1.27 -14.64
CA SER A 161 26.62 1.88 -15.55
C SER A 161 25.21 2.01 -14.95
N LEU A 162 24.99 1.54 -13.72
CA LEU A 162 23.69 1.65 -13.05
C LEU A 162 23.36 3.14 -12.78
N PRO A 163 22.13 3.59 -13.08
CA PRO A 163 21.75 4.98 -12.85
C PRO A 163 21.78 5.32 -11.36
N HIS A 164 21.91 6.61 -11.05
CA HIS A 164 21.68 7.07 -9.70
C HIS A 164 20.22 6.84 -9.30
N ILE A 165 19.94 6.48 -8.05
CA ILE A 165 18.56 6.36 -7.56
C ILE A 165 18.25 7.53 -6.63
N LEU A 166 17.16 8.23 -6.91
CA LEU A 166 16.46 9.07 -5.93
C LEU A 166 15.27 8.28 -5.39
N ALA A 167 15.33 7.88 -4.12
CA ALA A 167 14.22 7.23 -3.43
C ALA A 167 13.47 8.26 -2.57
N ILE A 168 12.19 8.50 -2.88
CA ILE A 168 11.30 9.35 -2.08
C ILE A 168 10.37 8.48 -1.26
N ILE A 169 10.49 8.57 0.07
CA ILE A 169 9.64 7.87 1.02
C ILE A 169 8.60 8.87 1.56
N THR A 170 7.31 8.65 1.28
CA THR A 170 6.26 9.61 1.65
C THR A 170 5.49 9.19 2.88
N GLY A 171 4.79 10.13 3.50
CA GLY A 171 3.87 9.86 4.61
C GLY A 171 4.47 10.10 5.98
N LYS A 172 3.73 9.72 7.04
CA LYS A 172 4.05 10.05 8.43
C LYS A 172 3.63 8.94 9.38
N GLY A 173 4.46 8.67 10.38
CA GLY A 173 4.11 7.77 11.47
C GLY A 173 5.24 7.54 12.48
N PRO A 174 4.99 6.68 13.47
CA PRO A 174 5.80 6.59 14.68
C PRO A 174 7.24 6.09 14.45
N GLN A 175 7.47 5.25 13.43
CA GLN A 175 8.81 4.72 13.14
C GLN A 175 9.68 5.65 12.28
N GLN A 176 9.14 6.76 11.78
CA GLN A 176 9.89 7.69 10.92
C GLN A 176 11.21 8.17 11.55
N PRO A 177 11.27 8.62 12.82
CA PRO A 177 12.53 9.05 13.42
C PRO A 177 13.59 7.95 13.50
N HIS A 178 13.16 6.70 13.76
CA HIS A 178 14.05 5.55 13.81
C HIS A 178 14.72 5.31 12.45
N TYR A 179 13.95 5.23 11.37
CA TYR A 179 14.50 5.00 10.04
C TYR A 179 15.32 6.17 9.51
N LEU A 180 14.97 7.42 9.84
CA LEU A 180 15.80 8.58 9.51
C LEU A 180 17.17 8.52 10.19
N SER A 181 17.24 8.03 11.43
CA SER A 181 18.52 7.79 12.12
C SER A 181 19.34 6.71 11.41
N LEU A 182 18.70 5.61 10.98
CA LEU A 182 19.37 4.55 10.21
C LEU A 182 19.91 5.07 8.86
N ILE A 183 19.11 5.81 8.11
CA ILE A 183 19.52 6.43 6.83
C ILE A 183 20.72 7.35 7.05
N SER A 184 20.69 8.17 8.11
CA SER A 184 21.81 9.06 8.46
C SER A 184 23.10 8.28 8.73
N LYS A 185 23.00 7.17 9.46
CA LYS A 185 24.13 6.28 9.73
C LYS A 185 24.68 5.66 8.44
N LEU A 186 23.81 5.16 7.56
CA LEU A 186 24.22 4.59 6.27
C LEU A 186 24.93 5.61 5.38
N ASN A 187 24.46 6.87 5.36
CA ASN A 187 25.12 7.96 4.64
C ASN A 187 26.50 8.29 5.23
N ALA A 188 26.62 8.37 6.56
CA ALA A 188 27.90 8.63 7.23
C ALA A 188 28.93 7.51 6.94
N GLU A 189 28.46 6.27 6.81
CA GLU A 189 29.28 5.11 6.44
C GLU A 189 29.51 4.97 4.91
N SER A 190 29.04 5.93 4.10
CA SER A 190 29.13 5.90 2.62
C SER A 190 28.50 4.65 1.98
N ARG A 191 27.51 4.04 2.62
CA ARG A 191 26.84 2.81 2.17
C ARG A 191 25.76 3.05 1.12
N LEU A 192 25.40 4.31 0.87
CA LEU A 192 24.40 4.75 -0.11
C LEU A 192 25.03 5.60 -1.24
N SER A 193 26.25 5.26 -1.67
CA SER A 193 27.04 6.08 -2.61
C SER A 193 26.37 6.39 -3.95
N ASN A 194 25.45 5.54 -4.42
CA ASN A 194 24.68 5.76 -5.66
C ASN A 194 23.16 5.86 -5.42
N VAL A 195 22.77 6.22 -4.20
CA VAL A 195 21.37 6.36 -3.79
C VAL A 195 21.21 7.61 -2.94
N THR A 196 20.25 8.45 -3.29
CA THR A 196 19.77 9.54 -2.45
C THR A 196 18.40 9.17 -1.89
N ILE A 197 18.24 9.18 -0.56
CA ILE A 197 16.93 8.97 0.09
C ILE A 197 16.41 10.30 0.61
N ARG A 198 15.15 10.64 0.29
CA ARG A 198 14.45 11.82 0.79
C ARG A 198 13.08 11.44 1.33
N THR A 199 12.60 12.19 2.31
CA THR A 199 11.22 12.06 2.81
C THR A 199 10.39 13.24 2.39
N ALA A 200 9.13 13.00 2.02
CA ALA A 200 8.20 14.05 1.63
C ALA A 200 6.86 13.91 2.34
N TRP A 201 6.30 15.05 2.77
CA TRP A 201 4.90 15.14 3.19
C TRP A 201 4.16 16.02 2.18
N LEU A 202 3.23 15.42 1.43
CA LEU A 202 2.67 16.00 0.22
C LEU A 202 1.17 16.23 0.37
N THR A 203 0.64 17.18 -0.41
CA THR A 203 -0.81 17.24 -0.63
C THR A 203 -1.27 16.05 -1.47
N PRO A 204 -2.56 15.70 -1.47
CA PRO A 204 -3.08 14.64 -2.34
C PRO A 204 -2.73 14.82 -3.82
N GLU A 205 -2.74 16.07 -4.31
CA GLU A 205 -2.42 16.41 -5.70
C GLU A 205 -0.92 16.22 -5.99
N ASP A 206 -0.04 16.72 -5.12
CA ASP A 206 1.41 16.54 -5.29
C ASP A 206 1.81 15.06 -5.10
N TYR A 207 1.09 14.30 -4.26
CA TYR A 207 1.25 12.85 -4.14
C TYR A 207 0.89 12.13 -5.44
N ALA A 208 -0.28 12.42 -6.02
CA ALA A 208 -0.68 11.81 -7.29
C ALA A 208 0.29 12.15 -8.44
N LEU A 209 0.76 13.40 -8.51
CA LEU A 209 1.79 13.81 -9.47
C LEU A 209 3.13 13.11 -9.23
N LEU A 210 3.53 12.91 -7.97
CA LEU A 210 4.74 12.14 -7.64
C LEU A 210 4.65 10.71 -8.12
N LEU A 211 3.52 10.03 -7.90
CA LEU A 211 3.31 8.67 -8.39
C LEU A 211 3.41 8.62 -9.92
N GLY A 212 2.75 9.54 -10.63
CA GLY A 212 2.82 9.61 -12.09
C GLY A 212 4.20 10.00 -12.64
N ALA A 213 5.04 10.67 -11.84
CA ALA A 213 6.37 11.11 -12.25
C ALA A 213 7.47 10.07 -11.98
N ALA A 214 7.24 9.14 -11.06
CA ALA A 214 8.21 8.13 -10.65
C ALA A 214 8.44 7.05 -11.72
N ASP A 215 9.61 6.44 -11.70
CA ASP A 215 9.98 5.32 -12.57
C ASP A 215 9.58 3.96 -11.97
N LEU A 216 9.48 3.89 -10.63
CA LEU A 216 9.08 2.67 -9.92
C LEU A 216 8.39 2.98 -8.59
N GLY A 217 7.29 2.29 -8.31
CA GLY A 217 6.62 2.27 -7.02
C GLY A 217 7.06 1.07 -6.18
N VAL A 218 7.29 1.28 -4.89
CA VAL A 218 7.58 0.21 -3.92
C VAL A 218 6.48 0.17 -2.87
N SER A 219 5.81 -0.96 -2.72
CA SER A 219 4.84 -1.19 -1.65
C SER A 219 5.32 -2.27 -0.70
N LEU A 220 5.59 -1.87 0.54
CA LEU A 220 5.93 -2.76 1.64
C LEU A 220 4.73 -3.07 2.54
N HIS A 221 3.56 -2.53 2.21
CA HIS A 221 2.36 -2.70 3.01
C HIS A 221 1.81 -4.11 2.87
N THR A 222 1.67 -4.79 3.99
CA THR A 222 0.91 -6.04 4.09
C THR A 222 -0.44 -5.75 4.73
N SER A 223 -1.52 -6.26 4.15
CA SER A 223 -2.82 -6.18 4.81
C SER A 223 -2.86 -6.99 6.09
N SER A 224 -3.58 -6.46 7.08
CA SER A 224 -3.94 -7.20 8.29
C SER A 224 -4.75 -8.48 8.03
N SER A 225 -5.62 -8.47 7.01
CA SER A 225 -6.47 -9.63 6.68
C SER A 225 -5.79 -10.58 5.70
N GLY A 226 -4.81 -10.09 4.94
CA GLY A 226 -4.14 -10.81 3.86
C GLY A 226 -5.01 -11.01 2.60
N VAL A 227 -6.28 -10.57 2.62
CA VAL A 227 -7.25 -10.86 1.56
C VAL A 227 -7.96 -9.64 0.98
N ASP A 228 -7.74 -8.42 1.47
CA ASP A 228 -8.24 -7.18 0.84
C ASP A 228 -7.25 -6.63 -0.21
N LEU A 229 -7.42 -5.38 -0.68
CA LEU A 229 -6.50 -4.74 -1.62
C LEU A 229 -5.54 -3.75 -0.93
N PRO A 230 -4.24 -3.70 -1.29
CA PRO A 230 -3.32 -2.70 -0.79
C PRO A 230 -3.57 -1.36 -1.51
N MET A 231 -4.32 -0.46 -0.89
CA MET A 231 -4.77 0.78 -1.54
C MET A 231 -3.65 1.64 -2.15
N LYS A 232 -2.47 1.69 -1.51
CA LYS A 232 -1.29 2.39 -2.05
C LYS A 232 -0.88 1.87 -3.43
N VAL A 233 -1.03 0.57 -3.67
CA VAL A 233 -0.76 -0.05 -4.97
C VAL A 233 -1.82 0.33 -5.98
N VAL A 234 -3.09 0.32 -5.57
CA VAL A 234 -4.21 0.74 -6.43
C VAL A 234 -3.98 2.16 -6.93
N ASP A 235 -3.53 3.08 -6.07
CA ASP A 235 -3.17 4.45 -6.43
C ASP A 235 -1.99 4.49 -7.44
N MET A 236 -0.93 3.71 -7.21
CA MET A 236 0.21 3.63 -8.11
C MET A 236 -0.17 3.08 -9.48
N PHE A 237 -0.99 2.03 -9.54
CA PHE A 237 -1.53 1.53 -10.80
C PHE A 237 -2.45 2.53 -11.49
N GLY A 238 -3.27 3.27 -10.73
CA GLY A 238 -4.05 4.38 -11.25
C GLY A 238 -3.18 5.44 -11.93
N ALA A 239 -2.03 5.76 -11.33
CA ALA A 239 -1.04 6.69 -11.88
C ALA A 239 -0.25 6.13 -13.08
N GLY A 240 -0.47 4.86 -13.47
CA GLY A 240 0.30 4.18 -14.51
C GLY A 240 1.73 3.81 -14.09
N LEU A 241 2.01 3.82 -12.79
CA LEU A 241 3.32 3.54 -12.22
C LEU A 241 3.53 2.02 -12.07
N PRO A 242 4.62 1.44 -12.60
CA PRO A 242 4.94 0.04 -12.33
C PRO A 242 5.30 -0.14 -10.86
N VAL A 243 4.81 -1.23 -10.25
CA VAL A 243 4.94 -1.48 -8.82
C VAL A 243 5.71 -2.76 -8.56
N VAL A 244 6.55 -2.71 -7.53
CA VAL A 244 7.13 -3.88 -6.90
C VAL A 244 6.64 -3.93 -5.45
N GLY A 245 6.24 -5.11 -4.98
CA GLY A 245 5.75 -5.27 -3.62
C GLY A 245 5.77 -6.71 -3.15
N TRP A 246 5.24 -6.93 -1.94
CA TRP A 246 5.29 -8.24 -1.28
C TRP A 246 4.55 -9.33 -2.07
N GLY A 247 5.28 -10.30 -2.60
CA GLY A 247 4.76 -11.29 -3.56
C GLY A 247 3.70 -12.25 -3.03
N LYS A 248 3.63 -12.46 -1.71
CA LYS A 248 2.76 -13.48 -1.09
C LYS A 248 1.35 -12.99 -0.77
N PHE A 249 0.96 -11.85 -1.30
CA PHE A 249 -0.37 -11.32 -1.09
C PHE A 249 -1.39 -12.05 -1.98
N GLU A 250 -2.43 -12.63 -1.39
CA GLU A 250 -3.37 -13.48 -2.14
C GLU A 250 -4.16 -12.69 -3.19
N ALA A 251 -4.52 -11.45 -2.90
CA ALA A 251 -5.32 -10.62 -3.80
C ALA A 251 -4.50 -9.88 -4.87
N TRP A 252 -3.17 -10.01 -4.89
CA TRP A 252 -2.33 -9.39 -5.93
C TRP A 252 -2.76 -9.77 -7.36
N PRO A 253 -3.06 -11.05 -7.66
CA PRO A 253 -3.45 -11.45 -9.00
C PRO A 253 -4.70 -10.76 -9.53
N GLU A 254 -5.56 -10.30 -8.63
CA GLU A 254 -6.81 -9.62 -8.97
C GLU A 254 -6.56 -8.21 -9.53
N LEU A 255 -5.44 -7.59 -9.15
CA LEU A 255 -5.01 -6.29 -9.64
C LEU A 255 -4.37 -6.34 -11.04
N PHE A 256 -3.99 -7.51 -11.56
CA PHE A 256 -3.41 -7.64 -12.91
C PHE A 256 -4.40 -7.35 -14.04
N SER A 257 -5.69 -7.29 -13.75
CA SER A 257 -6.69 -6.77 -14.69
C SER A 257 -6.51 -5.26 -14.98
N ILE A 258 -5.65 -4.57 -14.22
CA ILE A 258 -5.53 -3.09 -14.21
C ILE A 258 -4.23 -2.57 -14.87
N SER A 259 -3.10 -3.30 -14.88
CA SER A 259 -1.88 -2.87 -15.60
C SER A 259 -0.85 -3.99 -15.87
N SER A 260 0.05 -3.78 -16.84
CA SER A 260 0.90 -4.82 -17.46
C SER A 260 2.36 -4.91 -17.00
N PHE A 261 2.76 -4.30 -15.88
CA PHE A 261 4.14 -4.43 -15.37
C PHE A 261 4.20 -4.57 -13.85
N PHE A 262 4.49 -5.79 -13.39
CA PHE A 262 4.72 -6.12 -11.98
C PHE A 262 5.92 -7.07 -11.86
N VAL A 263 6.67 -6.89 -10.77
CA VAL A 263 7.68 -7.85 -10.32
C VAL A 263 7.31 -8.21 -8.88
N SER A 264 7.11 -9.51 -8.64
CA SER A 264 6.95 -10.05 -7.29
C SER A 264 8.28 -9.97 -6.55
N MET A 265 8.27 -9.63 -5.26
CA MET A 265 9.44 -9.81 -4.39
C MET A 265 9.25 -11.07 -3.55
N ASP A 266 10.14 -12.05 -3.67
CA ASP A 266 10.47 -12.95 -2.55
C ASP A 266 11.65 -12.37 -1.75
N THR A 267 11.75 -12.69 -0.45
CA THR A 267 12.78 -12.11 0.44
C THR A 267 14.23 -12.32 0.00
N THR A 268 14.46 -13.26 -0.93
CA THR A 268 15.76 -13.55 -1.53
C THR A 268 16.06 -12.73 -2.79
N GLU A 269 15.07 -12.11 -3.42
CA GLU A 269 15.24 -11.42 -4.72
C GLU A 269 15.71 -9.96 -4.58
N LEU A 270 15.72 -9.42 -3.36
CA LEU A 270 16.19 -8.06 -3.06
C LEU A 270 17.66 -7.95 -2.64
N ILE A 271 18.34 -9.08 -2.44
CA ILE A 271 19.73 -9.14 -1.97
C ILE A 271 20.69 -9.32 -3.15
#